data_AF-A0A8J5R0Y4-F1
#
_entry.id   AF-A0A8J5R0Y4-F1
#
_cell.length_a   1.000
_cell.length_b   1.000
_cell.length_c   1.000
_cell.angle_alpha   90.00
_cell.angle_beta   90.00
_cell.angle_gamma   90.00
#
_symmetry.space_group_name_H-M   'P 1'
#
loop_
_entity.id
_entity.type
_entity.pdbx_description
1 polymer ?
#
loop_
_entity_poly.entity_id
_entity_poly.type
_entity_poly.pdbx_seq_one_letter_code
_entity_poly.pdbx_strand_id
1 'polypeptide(L)'
;MALESDKFFFKEIKYSEEIIKDLFKVKIPLNWSELNKKEKSELVHQWARKAFPKVPESLITLTVGMTVDGDSGRSIDEEPEWLDREKFARGQKFAQDYLFGVFFSILFALFGLYSFEEGLNSLIITGKSSEPYTAFKRYLFSCKLIIFISK
;
A
#
# COMPACT_ATOMS: atom_id res chain seq x y z
N MET A 1 -22.95 -11.96 17.16
CA MET A 1 -21.55 -12.29 17.51
C MET A 1 -20.64 -11.58 16.51
N ALA A 2 -20.58 -10.25 16.59
CA ALA A 2 -19.94 -9.40 15.57
C ALA A 2 -19.37 -8.13 16.24
N LEU A 3 -18.58 -8.29 17.31
CA LEU A 3 -18.03 -7.15 18.05
C LEU A 3 -16.55 -7.31 18.45
N GLU A 4 -15.83 -8.28 17.88
CA GLU A 4 -14.40 -8.46 18.19
C GLU A 4 -13.45 -8.41 16.97
N SER A 5 -13.96 -8.49 15.72
CA SER A 5 -13.11 -8.43 14.53
C SER A 5 -12.65 -7.02 14.15
N ASP A 6 -13.41 -6.00 14.55
CA ASP A 6 -13.18 -4.62 14.09
C ASP A 6 -12.06 -3.91 14.86
N LYS A 7 -11.72 -4.41 16.06
CA LYS A 7 -10.60 -3.88 16.86
C LYS A 7 -9.22 -4.26 16.30
N PHE A 8 -9.15 -5.19 15.33
CA PHE A 8 -7.87 -5.62 14.75
C PHE A 8 -7.47 -4.80 13.51
N PHE A 9 -8.40 -4.09 12.87
CA PHE A 9 -8.17 -3.46 11.57
C PHE A 9 -8.02 -1.94 11.59
N PHE A 10 -8.52 -1.26 12.63
CA PHE A 10 -8.38 0.19 12.79
C PHE A 10 -7.53 0.52 14.02
N LYS A 11 -6.23 0.24 13.93
CA LYS A 11 -5.26 1.02 14.71
C LYS A 11 -4.94 2.24 13.85
N GLU A 12 -5.21 3.45 14.35
CA GLU A 12 -4.73 4.68 13.72
C GLU A 12 -3.30 4.47 13.24
N ILE A 13 -3.11 4.71 11.96
CA ILE A 13 -1.90 4.40 11.24
C ILE A 13 -0.87 5.48 11.58
N LYS A 14 -0.26 5.35 12.75
CA LYS A 14 0.97 6.08 13.10
C LYS A 14 2.17 5.42 12.42
N TYR A 15 2.03 5.07 11.13
CA TYR A 15 2.90 4.11 10.45
C TYR A 15 4.34 4.63 10.32
N SER A 16 4.60 5.92 10.16
CA SER A 16 5.97 6.36 9.88
C SER A 16 6.94 6.11 11.06
N GLU A 17 6.53 6.40 12.29
CA GLU A 17 7.37 6.23 13.48
C GLU A 17 7.57 4.76 13.86
N GLU A 18 6.50 3.95 13.81
CA GLU A 18 6.59 2.51 14.08
C GLU A 18 7.45 1.81 13.01
N ILE A 19 7.30 2.17 11.73
CA ILE A 19 8.14 1.66 10.64
C ILE A 19 9.61 2.06 10.84
N ILE A 20 9.89 3.33 11.18
CA ILE A 20 11.27 3.78 11.45
C ILE A 20 11.92 2.95 12.56
N LYS A 21 11.18 2.70 13.66
CA LYS A 21 11.67 1.90 14.79
C LYS A 21 11.93 0.46 14.39
N ASP A 22 11.01 -0.17 13.66
CA ASP A 22 11.13 -1.58 13.29
C ASP A 22 12.18 -1.80 12.19
N LEU A 23 12.20 -0.93 11.20
CA LEU A 23 13.05 -1.07 10.01
C LEU A 23 14.51 -0.73 10.31
N PHE A 24 14.75 0.32 11.09
CA PHE A 24 16.11 0.79 11.39
C PHE A 24 16.58 0.45 12.80
N LYS A 25 15.70 -0.03 13.70
CA LYS A 25 16.01 -0.37 15.10
C LYS A 25 16.58 0.82 15.88
N VAL A 26 16.02 2.01 15.65
CA VAL A 26 16.47 3.28 16.23
C VAL A 26 15.47 3.83 17.25
N LYS A 27 15.98 4.65 18.18
CA LYS A 27 15.14 5.46 19.07
C LYS A 27 14.88 6.81 18.40
N ILE A 28 13.61 7.13 18.20
CA ILE A 28 13.19 8.42 17.64
C ILE A 28 13.47 9.53 18.68
N PRO A 29 14.05 10.67 18.26
CA PRO A 29 14.35 11.77 19.17
C PRO A 29 13.08 12.45 19.68
N LEU A 30 13.12 13.01 20.89
CA LEU A 30 11.96 13.63 21.55
C LEU A 30 11.41 14.84 20.80
N ASN A 31 12.26 15.58 20.10
CA ASN A 31 11.88 16.73 19.27
C ASN A 31 11.42 16.35 17.85
N TRP A 32 11.14 15.07 17.57
CA TRP A 32 10.77 14.60 16.24
C TRP A 32 9.61 15.39 15.62
N SER A 33 8.58 15.70 16.40
CA SER A 33 7.42 16.47 15.93
C SER A 33 7.76 17.89 15.48
N GLU A 34 8.83 18.47 16.03
CA GLU A 34 9.25 19.86 15.80
C GLU A 34 10.18 20.00 14.59
N LEU A 35 10.76 18.89 14.11
CA LEU A 35 11.66 18.89 12.97
C LEU A 35 10.93 19.18 11.66
N ASN A 36 11.60 19.92 10.77
CA ASN A 36 11.09 20.14 9.43
C ASN A 36 11.23 18.87 8.56
N LYS A 37 10.53 18.82 7.42
CA LYS A 37 10.54 17.64 6.53
C LYS A 37 11.94 17.24 6.06
N LYS A 38 12.81 18.22 5.81
CA LYS A 38 14.17 17.99 5.31
C LYS A 38 15.06 17.37 6.39
N GLU A 39 14.95 17.85 7.62
CA GLU A 39 15.66 17.31 8.79
C GLU A 39 15.22 15.89 9.12
N LYS A 40 13.90 15.61 9.08
CA LYS A 40 13.37 14.25 9.23
C LYS A 40 13.92 13.32 8.17
N SER A 41 13.89 13.75 6.90
CA SER A 41 14.44 12.98 5.78
C SER A 41 15.92 12.68 5.94
N GLU A 42 16.72 13.67 6.32
CA GLU A 42 18.16 13.50 6.53
C GLU A 42 18.46 12.52 7.68
N LEU A 43 17.76 12.61 8.81
CA LEU A 43 17.94 11.69 9.93
C LEU A 43 17.59 10.25 9.55
N VAL A 44 16.47 10.05 8.88
CA VAL A 44 16.06 8.73 8.39
C VAL A 44 17.07 8.20 7.37
N HIS A 45 17.57 9.05 6.48
CA HIS A 45 18.60 8.68 5.52
C HIS A 45 19.87 8.17 6.20
N GLN A 46 20.32 8.86 7.25
CA GLN A 46 21.47 8.43 8.05
C GLN A 46 21.20 7.09 8.77
N TRP A 47 20.00 6.92 9.32
CA TRP A 47 19.61 5.64 9.95
C TRP A 47 19.54 4.50 8.94
N ALA A 48 18.95 4.74 7.76
CA ALA A 48 18.88 3.78 6.67
C ALA A 48 20.27 3.39 6.19
N ARG A 49 21.18 4.36 6.00
CA ARG A 49 22.55 4.10 5.58
C ARG A 49 23.33 3.28 6.61
N LYS A 50 23.11 3.56 7.90
CA LYS A 50 23.71 2.79 9.00
C LYS A 50 23.14 1.37 9.11
N ALA A 51 21.84 1.20 8.92
CA ALA A 51 21.17 -0.10 8.95
C ALA A 51 21.52 -0.96 7.73
N PHE A 52 21.72 -0.33 6.57
CA PHE A 52 21.90 -1.01 5.28
C PHE A 52 23.18 -0.55 4.55
N PRO A 53 24.39 -0.81 5.08
CA PRO A 53 25.64 -0.27 4.56
C PRO A 53 26.04 -0.81 3.18
N LYS A 54 25.45 -1.92 2.72
CA LYS A 54 25.75 -2.54 1.42
C LYS A 54 24.71 -2.22 0.34
N VAL A 55 23.65 -1.49 0.69
CA VAL A 55 22.57 -1.16 -0.23
C VAL A 55 22.95 0.09 -1.04
N PRO A 56 22.70 0.12 -2.36
CA PRO A 56 22.91 1.30 -3.21
C PRO A 56 22.07 2.51 -2.78
N GLU A 57 22.57 3.71 -3.05
CA GLU A 57 21.92 4.96 -2.62
C GLU A 57 20.49 5.12 -3.15
N SER A 58 20.23 4.68 -4.39
CA SER A 58 18.88 4.71 -4.98
C SER A 58 17.86 3.92 -4.15
N LEU A 59 18.26 2.78 -3.58
CA LEU A 59 17.38 1.97 -2.74
C LEU A 59 17.26 2.55 -1.32
N ILE A 60 18.32 3.20 -0.80
CA ILE A 60 18.26 3.94 0.47
C ILE A 60 17.25 5.10 0.37
N THR A 61 17.27 5.84 -0.73
CA THR A 61 16.32 6.94 -0.97
C THR A 61 14.87 6.42 -0.99
N LEU A 62 14.63 5.25 -1.59
CA LEU A 62 13.30 4.64 -1.59
C LEU A 62 12.82 4.27 -0.19
N THR A 63 13.68 3.72 0.68
CA THR A 63 13.30 3.43 2.07
C THR A 63 13.01 4.70 2.86
N VAL A 64 13.75 5.78 2.62
CA VAL A 64 13.46 7.09 3.23
C VAL A 64 12.10 7.61 2.80
N GLY A 65 11.76 7.51 1.51
CA GLY A 65 10.46 7.92 0.97
C GLY A 65 9.26 7.16 1.53
N MET A 66 9.46 5.98 2.13
CA MET A 66 8.38 5.26 2.84
C MET A 66 8.10 5.79 4.24
N THR A 67 8.96 6.66 4.78
CA THR A 67 8.93 7.08 6.19
C THR A 67 8.74 8.58 6.37
N VAL A 68 8.80 9.35 5.28
CA VAL A 68 8.63 10.80 5.28
C VAL A 68 7.48 11.13 4.35
N ASP A 69 6.63 12.07 4.76
CA ASP A 69 5.53 12.54 3.92
C ASP A 69 6.02 13.02 2.57
N GLY A 70 5.25 12.71 1.53
CA GLY A 70 5.53 13.16 0.17
C GLY A 70 5.55 14.68 0.00
N ASP A 71 5.92 15.10 -1.20
CA ASP A 71 5.88 16.48 -1.67
C ASP A 71 4.48 16.97 -2.02
N SER A 72 3.47 16.10 -1.96
CA SER A 72 2.05 16.41 -2.20
C SER A 72 1.48 17.48 -1.26
N GLY A 73 2.18 17.80 -0.16
CA GLY A 73 1.74 18.78 0.84
C GLY A 73 0.53 18.32 1.66
N ARG A 74 -0.03 17.14 1.37
CA ARG A 74 -1.19 16.53 2.03
C ARG A 74 -0.75 15.31 2.83
N SER A 75 -1.38 15.11 3.99
CA SER A 75 -1.20 13.87 4.75
C SER A 75 -1.80 12.69 3.97
N ILE A 76 -1.28 11.48 4.17
CA ILE A 76 -1.91 10.26 3.66
C ILE A 76 -3.32 10.04 4.24
N ASP A 77 -3.55 10.57 5.45
CA ASP A 77 -4.84 10.49 6.16
C ASP A 77 -5.82 11.57 5.72
N GLU A 78 -5.37 12.55 4.93
CA GLU A 78 -6.21 13.64 4.45
C GLU A 78 -7.04 13.16 3.26
N GLU A 79 -8.36 13.23 3.40
CA GLU A 79 -9.28 12.91 2.33
C GLU A 79 -9.12 13.91 1.17
N PRO A 80 -9.01 13.44 -0.08
CA PRO A 80 -8.93 14.36 -1.21
C PRO A 80 -10.26 15.10 -1.39
N GLU A 81 -10.20 16.41 -1.61
CA GLU A 81 -11.38 17.29 -1.78
C GLU A 81 -12.37 16.85 -2.87
N TRP A 82 -11.92 16.09 -3.87
CA TRP A 82 -12.78 15.56 -4.92
C TRP A 82 -13.54 14.29 -4.54
N LEU A 83 -13.27 13.72 -3.35
CA LEU A 83 -13.95 12.51 -2.89
C LEU A 83 -15.34 12.86 -2.36
N ASP A 84 -16.35 12.32 -3.05
CA ASP A 84 -17.73 12.39 -2.64
C ASP A 84 -18.06 11.10 -1.86
N ARG A 85 -18.16 11.21 -0.53
CA ARG A 85 -18.41 10.08 0.37
C ARG A 85 -19.71 9.34 0.07
N GLU A 86 -20.75 10.03 -0.38
CA GLU A 86 -22.00 9.38 -0.75
C GLU A 86 -21.85 8.57 -2.03
N LYS A 87 -21.19 9.11 -3.06
CA LYS A 87 -20.88 8.36 -4.29
C LYS A 87 -20.00 7.15 -3.99
N PHE A 88 -19.00 7.32 -3.12
CA PHE A 88 -18.12 6.23 -2.69
C PHE A 88 -18.92 5.11 -2.01
N ALA A 89 -19.75 5.43 -1.01
CA ALA A 89 -20.59 4.46 -0.32
C ALA A 89 -21.59 3.76 -1.26
N ARG A 90 -22.16 4.47 -2.23
CA ARG A 90 -23.00 3.86 -3.27
C ARG A 90 -22.22 2.87 -4.13
N GLY A 91 -20.97 3.20 -4.48
CA GLY A 91 -20.06 2.31 -5.20
C GLY A 91 -19.74 1.04 -4.41
N GLN A 92 -19.48 1.15 -3.10
CA GLN A 92 -19.27 0.01 -2.22
C GLN A 92 -20.52 -0.89 -2.17
N LYS A 93 -21.70 -0.29 -2.00
CA LYS A 93 -22.98 -1.02 -2.00
C LYS A 93 -23.21 -1.76 -3.32
N PHE A 94 -22.97 -1.10 -4.46
CA PHE A 94 -23.03 -1.75 -5.77
C PHE A 94 -22.08 -2.94 -5.88
N ALA A 95 -20.83 -2.79 -5.43
CA ALA A 95 -19.86 -3.88 -5.45
C ALA A 95 -20.27 -5.06 -4.56
N GLN A 96 -20.88 -4.80 -3.40
CA GLN A 96 -21.45 -5.84 -2.54
C GLN A 96 -22.63 -6.56 -3.21
N ASP A 97 -23.56 -5.81 -3.80
CA ASP A 97 -24.78 -6.35 -4.40
C ASP A 97 -24.49 -7.16 -5.68
N TYR A 98 -23.44 -6.78 -6.43
CA TYR A 98 -23.07 -7.39 -7.71
C TYR A 98 -21.68 -8.03 -7.69
N LEU A 99 -21.25 -8.55 -6.55
CA LEU A 99 -19.90 -9.06 -6.33
C LEU A 99 -19.46 -10.08 -7.40
N PHE A 100 -20.35 -11.00 -7.79
CA PHE A 100 -20.08 -11.97 -8.86
C PHE A 100 -19.78 -11.28 -10.20
N GLY A 101 -20.59 -10.28 -10.59
CA GLY A 101 -20.40 -9.54 -11.83
C GLY A 101 -19.09 -8.76 -11.86
N VAL A 102 -18.71 -8.18 -10.72
CA VAL A 102 -17.41 -7.50 -10.55
C VAL A 102 -16.25 -8.49 -10.70
N PHE A 103 -16.34 -9.67 -10.09
CA PHE A 103 -15.30 -10.69 -10.28
C PHE A 103 -15.21 -11.19 -11.72
N PHE A 104 -16.36 -11.38 -12.36
CA PHE A 104 -16.43 -11.86 -13.73
C PHE A 104 -15.89 -10.84 -14.74
N SER A 105 -16.14 -9.55 -14.53
CA SER A 105 -15.56 -8.49 -15.37
C SER A 105 -14.04 -8.40 -15.23
N ILE A 106 -13.51 -8.60 -14.02
CA ILE A 106 -12.06 -8.63 -13.76
C ILE A 106 -11.40 -9.85 -14.43
N LEU A 107 -12.09 -11.00 -14.44
CA LEU A 107 -11.62 -12.17 -15.19
C LEU A 107 -11.49 -11.86 -16.69
N PHE A 108 -12.46 -11.18 -17.29
CA PHE A 108 -12.36 -10.74 -18.69
C PHE A 108 -11.27 -9.69 -18.92
N ALA A 109 -11.12 -8.73 -18.01
CA ALA A 109 -10.02 -7.77 -18.07
C ALA A 109 -8.66 -8.48 -18.05
N LEU A 110 -8.53 -9.55 -17.27
CA LEU A 110 -7.32 -10.37 -17.22
C LEU A 110 -7.08 -11.14 -18.54
N PHE A 111 -8.12 -11.69 -19.17
CA PHE A 111 -8.00 -12.26 -20.51
C PHE A 111 -7.50 -11.22 -21.52
N GLY A 112 -8.03 -9.98 -21.44
CA GLY A 112 -7.53 -8.85 -22.21
C GLY A 112 -6.04 -8.61 -21.95
N LEU A 113 -5.63 -8.55 -20.69
CA LEU A 113 -4.24 -8.34 -20.28
C LEU A 113 -3.29 -9.43 -20.81
N TYR A 114 -3.75 -10.68 -20.91
CA TYR A 114 -2.99 -11.78 -21.50
C TYR A 114 -2.93 -11.74 -23.03
N SER A 115 -3.90 -11.08 -23.67
CA SER A 115 -3.99 -11.03 -25.13
C SER A 115 -3.01 -10.02 -25.75
N PHE A 116 -2.54 -9.05 -24.97
CA PHE A 116 -1.56 -8.05 -25.41
C PHE A 116 -0.17 -8.38 -24.86
N GLU A 117 0.84 -8.33 -25.73
CA GLU A 117 2.22 -8.67 -25.40
C GLU A 117 2.77 -7.79 -24.25
N GLU A 118 2.49 -6.50 -24.26
CA GLU A 118 2.91 -5.57 -23.19
C GLU A 118 2.29 -5.93 -21.83
N GLY A 119 1.00 -6.27 -21.85
CA GLY A 119 0.26 -6.71 -20.66
C GLY A 119 0.82 -8.02 -20.11
N LEU A 120 1.04 -8.99 -20.99
CA LEU A 120 1.62 -10.29 -20.64
C LEU A 120 3.05 -10.15 -20.10
N ASN A 121 3.90 -9.34 -20.74
CA ASN A 121 5.27 -9.09 -20.32
C ASN A 121 5.34 -8.54 -18.89
N SER A 122 4.43 -7.65 -18.52
CA SER A 122 4.34 -7.15 -17.14
C SER A 122 4.08 -8.27 -16.13
N LEU A 123 3.22 -9.25 -16.48
CA LEU A 123 2.91 -10.37 -15.62
C LEU A 123 4.07 -11.35 -15.52
N ILE A 124 4.79 -11.59 -16.62
CA ILE A 124 5.97 -12.45 -16.68
C ILE A 124 7.11 -11.86 -15.82
N ILE A 125 7.42 -10.57 -16.00
CA ILE A 125 8.52 -9.89 -15.29
C ILE A 125 8.33 -9.94 -13.77
N THR A 126 7.09 -9.80 -13.28
CA THR A 126 6.84 -9.85 -11.83
C THR A 126 7.12 -11.23 -11.23
N GLY A 127 7.15 -12.30 -12.04
CA GLY A 127 7.32 -13.69 -11.58
C GLY A 127 6.20 -14.23 -10.70
N LYS A 128 5.21 -13.40 -10.32
CA LYS A 128 4.12 -13.75 -9.38
C LYS A 128 3.05 -14.66 -9.98
N SER A 129 3.22 -15.13 -11.22
CA SER A 129 2.37 -16.14 -11.86
C SER A 129 3.13 -17.06 -12.79
N SER A 130 4.41 -17.26 -12.50
CA SER A 130 5.25 -18.25 -13.16
C SER A 130 4.82 -19.69 -12.83
N GLU A 131 4.34 -19.91 -11.60
CA GLU A 131 3.84 -21.22 -11.13
C GLU A 131 2.36 -21.17 -10.76
N PRO A 132 1.60 -22.27 -10.94
CA PRO A 132 0.17 -22.32 -10.60
C PRO A 132 -0.15 -21.85 -9.17
N TYR A 133 0.69 -22.22 -8.20
CA TYR A 133 0.49 -21.82 -6.79
C TYR A 133 0.74 -20.32 -6.56
N THR A 134 1.74 -19.73 -7.22
CA THR A 134 2.01 -18.29 -7.14
C THR A 134 0.90 -17.48 -7.81
N ALA A 135 0.40 -17.95 -8.95
CA ALA A 135 -0.74 -17.36 -9.64
C ALA A 135 -2.01 -17.40 -8.78
N PHE A 136 -2.32 -18.56 -8.19
CA PHE A 136 -3.44 -18.70 -7.26
C PHE A 136 -3.37 -17.68 -6.12
N LYS A 137 -2.20 -17.54 -5.47
CA LYS A 137 -2.00 -16.54 -4.42
C LYS A 137 -2.27 -15.11 -4.92
N ARG A 138 -1.71 -14.74 -6.08
CA ARG A 138 -1.92 -13.40 -6.68
C ARG A 138 -3.40 -13.08 -6.83
N TYR A 139 -4.16 -13.98 -7.44
CA TYR A 139 -5.59 -13.74 -7.68
C TYR A 139 -6.42 -13.77 -6.42
N LEU A 140 -6.08 -14.63 -5.45
CA LEU A 140 -6.74 -14.62 -4.15
C LEU A 140 -6.53 -13.29 -3.42
N PHE A 141 -5.33 -12.70 -3.49
CA PHE A 141 -5.07 -11.37 -2.93
C PHE A 141 -5.89 -10.29 -3.63
N SER A 142 -5.96 -10.30 -4.97
CA SER A 142 -6.82 -9.38 -5.72
C SER A 142 -8.27 -9.49 -5.28
N CYS A 143 -8.78 -10.72 -5.08
CA CYS A 143 -10.16 -10.90 -4.63
C CYS A 143 -10.40 -10.42 -3.21
N LYS A 144 -9.47 -10.68 -2.30
CA LYS A 144 -9.56 -10.18 -0.91
C LYS A 144 -9.58 -8.65 -0.87
N LEU A 145 -8.80 -7.99 -1.71
CA LEU A 145 -8.76 -6.53 -1.76
C LEU A 145 -10.11 -5.94 -2.16
N ILE A 146 -10.77 -6.50 -3.18
CA ILE A 146 -12.09 -6.05 -3.63
C ILE A 146 -13.13 -6.20 -2.52
N ILE A 147 -13.11 -7.35 -1.83
CA ILE A 147 -14.01 -7.61 -0.70
C ILE A 147 -13.73 -6.61 0.44
N PHE A 148 -12.46 -6.29 0.70
CA PHE A 148 -12.09 -5.32 1.73
C PHE A 148 -12.56 -3.91 1.40
N ILE A 149 -12.34 -3.44 0.17
CA ILE A 149 -12.75 -2.09 -0.27
C ILE A 149 -14.27 -1.97 -0.34
N SER A 150 -14.97 -3.07 -0.59
CA SER A 150 -16.44 -3.06 -0.66
C SER A 150 -17.09 -3.06 0.72
N LYS A 151 -16.37 -3.29 1.82
CA LYS A 151 -16.90 -3.24 3.19
C LYS A 151 -16.93 -1.80 3.72
#